data_AF-A0A944KL82-F1
#
_entry.id   AF-A0A944KL82-F1
#
_cell.length_a   1.000
_cell.length_b   1.000
_cell.length_c   1.000
_cell.angle_alpha   90.00
_cell.angle_beta   90.00
_cell.angle_gamma   90.00
#
_symmetry.space_group_name_H-M   'P 1'
#
loop_
_entity.id
_entity.type
_entity.pdbx_description
1 polymer ?
#
loop_
_entity_poly.entity_id
_entity_poly.type
_entity_poly.pdbx_seq_one_letter_code
_entity_poly.pdbx_strand_id
1 'polypeptide(L)'
;MKTYTGPTLGGATATVECPDWCVTDHAYWDDRVDDMFHHSAPIEITPPKDPAPLAGRPLVPQLEADLMLHSTDPRPCAASVYLRLDEHNNRAVDLDVPGVDKLLAELDRYRAGLVLMRERLAAIHAERTRR
;
A
#
# COMPACT_ATOMS: atom_id res chain seq x y z
N MET A 1 -21.11 -3.34 -3.59
CA MET A 1 -20.82 -3.96 -2.29
C MET A 1 -20.86 -5.46 -2.46
N LYS A 2 -19.77 -6.17 -2.18
CA LYS A 2 -19.69 -7.63 -2.28
C LYS A 2 -19.94 -8.22 -0.90
N THR A 3 -20.57 -9.39 -0.83
CA THR A 3 -20.78 -10.11 0.43
C THR A 3 -20.20 -11.50 0.29
N TYR A 4 -19.64 -12.03 1.38
CA TYR A 4 -19.24 -13.42 1.46
C TYR A 4 -20.04 -14.12 2.56
N THR A 5 -20.62 -15.26 2.21
CA THR A 5 -21.33 -16.15 3.14
C THR A 5 -20.56 -17.46 3.22
N GLY A 6 -20.14 -17.82 4.42
CA GLY A 6 -19.29 -18.99 4.65
C GLY A 6 -19.35 -19.49 6.09
N PRO A 7 -18.58 -20.52 6.42
CA PRO A 7 -18.58 -21.07 7.76
C PRO A 7 -17.82 -20.17 8.74
N THR A 8 -18.20 -20.14 10.01
CA THR A 8 -17.41 -19.53 11.09
C THR A 8 -16.45 -20.55 11.70
N LEU A 9 -15.47 -20.10 12.48
CA LEU A 9 -14.60 -20.99 13.29
C LEU A 9 -15.42 -21.89 14.22
N GLY A 10 -16.56 -21.40 14.72
CA GLY A 10 -17.50 -22.15 15.55
C GLY A 10 -18.40 -23.14 14.78
N GLY A 11 -18.24 -23.27 13.46
CA GLY A 11 -19.03 -24.17 12.62
C GLY A 11 -20.44 -23.67 12.25
N ALA A 12 -20.79 -22.43 12.61
CA ALA A 12 -22.00 -21.78 12.13
C ALA A 12 -21.79 -21.24 10.70
N THR A 13 -22.82 -20.61 10.13
CA THR A 13 -22.71 -19.85 8.88
C THR A 13 -22.97 -18.38 9.16
N ALA A 14 -22.12 -17.51 8.63
CA ALA A 14 -22.26 -16.06 8.75
C ALA A 14 -22.10 -15.39 7.39
N THR A 15 -22.52 -14.13 7.30
CA THR A 15 -22.30 -13.29 6.12
C THR A 15 -21.59 -12.03 6.54
N VAL A 16 -20.54 -11.66 5.80
CA VAL A 16 -19.81 -10.41 5.99
C VAL A 16 -19.86 -9.58 4.71
N GLU A 17 -19.79 -8.26 4.90
CA GLU A 17 -19.65 -7.31 3.82
C GLU A 17 -18.17 -7.13 3.52
N CYS A 18 -17.76 -7.44 2.29
CA CYS A 18 -16.42 -7.16 1.83
C CYS A 18 -16.32 -5.68 1.44
N PRO A 19 -15.22 -5.00 1.80
CA PRO A 19 -14.91 -3.69 1.23
C PRO A 19 -14.92 -3.73 -0.30
N ASP A 20 -15.27 -2.62 -0.93
CA ASP A 20 -15.37 -2.51 -2.39
C ASP A 20 -14.03 -2.76 -3.11
N TRP A 21 -12.93 -2.41 -2.45
CA TRP A 21 -11.56 -2.65 -2.91
C TRP A 21 -11.09 -4.10 -2.71
N CYS A 22 -11.83 -4.95 -1.98
CA CYS A 22 -11.43 -6.34 -1.75
C CYS A 22 -11.49 -7.16 -3.06
N VAL A 23 -10.37 -7.80 -3.39
CA VAL A 23 -10.22 -8.67 -4.57
C VAL A 23 -10.13 -10.15 -4.22
N THR A 24 -10.01 -10.51 -2.93
CA THR A 24 -9.94 -11.89 -2.48
C THR A 24 -11.24 -12.65 -2.81
N ASP A 25 -11.11 -13.82 -3.43
CA ASP A 25 -12.21 -14.77 -3.59
C ASP A 25 -12.27 -15.70 -2.37
N HIS A 26 -12.95 -15.23 -1.32
CA HIS A 26 -13.07 -15.96 -0.06
C HIS A 26 -13.76 -17.33 -0.20
N ALA A 27 -14.62 -17.51 -1.22
CA ALA A 27 -15.29 -18.77 -1.45
C ALA A 27 -14.35 -19.83 -2.05
N TYR A 28 -13.40 -19.41 -2.88
CA TYR A 28 -12.37 -20.30 -3.42
C TYR A 28 -11.43 -20.83 -2.32
N TRP A 29 -11.11 -19.99 -1.33
CA TRP A 29 -10.18 -20.34 -0.24
C TRP A 29 -10.84 -21.07 0.94
N ASP A 30 -12.17 -21.22 0.93
CA ASP A 30 -12.97 -21.75 2.05
C ASP A 30 -12.68 -21.01 3.37
N ASP A 31 -12.54 -19.68 3.27
CA ASP A 31 -12.19 -18.83 4.40
C ASP A 31 -13.26 -18.88 5.48
N ARG A 32 -12.83 -18.86 6.74
CA ARG A 32 -13.74 -18.72 7.87
C ARG A 32 -14.21 -17.27 7.95
N VAL A 33 -15.53 -17.08 8.06
CA VAL A 33 -16.14 -15.75 7.95
C VAL A 33 -15.62 -14.76 8.99
N ASP A 34 -15.31 -15.27 10.17
CA ASP A 34 -14.80 -14.56 11.34
C ASP A 34 -13.27 -14.59 11.48
N ASP A 35 -12.55 -15.13 10.49
CA ASP A 35 -11.09 -15.26 10.49
C ASP A 35 -10.57 -15.26 9.04
N MET A 36 -10.68 -14.10 8.39
CA MET A 36 -10.17 -13.87 7.03
C MET A 36 -9.55 -12.49 6.90
N PHE A 37 -8.73 -12.34 5.86
CA PHE A 37 -8.18 -11.06 5.44
C PHE A 37 -8.73 -10.62 4.09
N HIS A 38 -9.30 -9.42 4.05
CA HIS A 38 -9.60 -8.72 2.82
C HIS A 38 -8.31 -8.09 2.28
N HIS A 39 -8.01 -8.32 1.01
CA HIS A 39 -6.86 -7.73 0.33
C HIS A 39 -7.30 -6.88 -0.86
N SER A 40 -6.65 -5.75 -1.09
CA SER A 40 -6.76 -5.04 -2.37
C SER A 40 -5.93 -5.72 -3.45
N ALA A 41 -6.12 -5.30 -4.70
CA ALA A 41 -5.12 -5.58 -5.73
C ALA A 41 -3.75 -5.00 -5.27
N PRO A 42 -2.65 -5.75 -5.46
CA PRO A 42 -1.33 -5.23 -5.17
C PRO A 42 -0.95 -4.12 -6.16
N ILE A 43 -0.26 -3.10 -5.65
CA ILE A 43 0.37 -2.07 -6.46
C ILE A 43 1.85 -2.42 -6.56
N GLU A 44 2.32 -2.66 -7.77
CA GLU A 44 3.74 -2.91 -8.01
C GLU A 44 4.56 -1.63 -7.77
N ILE A 45 5.60 -1.74 -6.95
CA ILE A 45 6.51 -0.63 -6.65
C ILE A 45 7.78 -0.85 -7.46
N THR A 46 8.12 0.07 -8.36
CA THR A 46 9.45 0.03 -8.98
C THR A 46 10.47 0.62 -7.99
N PRO A 47 11.44 -0.17 -7.49
CA PRO A 47 12.45 0.37 -6.58
C PRO A 47 13.27 1.45 -7.29
N PRO A 48 13.65 2.54 -6.59
CA PRO A 48 14.56 3.52 -7.16
C PRO A 48 15.89 2.84 -7.50
N LYS A 49 16.59 3.34 -8.54
CA LYS A 49 17.98 2.94 -8.78
C LYS A 49 18.78 3.22 -7.52
N ASP A 50 19.51 2.21 -7.05
CA ASP A 50 20.34 2.34 -5.86
C ASP A 50 21.31 3.53 -6.03
N PRO A 51 21.19 4.59 -5.22
CA PRO A 51 22.06 5.75 -5.33
C PRO A 51 23.49 5.46 -4.84
N ALA A 52 23.70 4.33 -4.15
CA ALA A 52 24.98 3.93 -3.60
C ALA A 52 25.45 2.61 -4.26
N PRO A 53 26.38 2.65 -5.25
CA PRO A 53 27.03 1.43 -5.76
C PRO A 53 27.81 0.64 -4.70
N LEU A 54 27.93 1.18 -3.47
CA LEU A 54 28.61 0.61 -2.31
C LEU A 54 27.67 -0.07 -1.31
N ALA A 55 26.35 -0.03 -1.49
CA ALA A 55 25.46 -0.83 -0.67
C ALA A 55 25.72 -2.30 -1.04
N GLY A 56 26.47 -3.03 -0.21
CA GLY A 56 26.86 -4.42 -0.46
C GLY A 56 25.70 -5.41 -0.55
N ARG A 57 24.45 -4.92 -0.52
CA ARG A 57 23.23 -5.65 -0.81
C ARG A 57 22.28 -4.70 -1.55
N PRO A 58 21.66 -5.12 -2.66
CA PRO A 58 20.56 -4.35 -3.24
C PRO A 58 19.51 -4.11 -2.15
N LEU A 59 18.94 -2.90 -2.11
CA LEU A 59 17.62 -2.70 -1.51
C LEU A 59 16.74 -3.81 -2.09
N VAL A 60 16.35 -4.76 -1.23
CA VAL A 60 15.51 -5.90 -1.65
C VAL A 60 14.36 -5.28 -2.43
N PRO A 61 14.07 -5.74 -3.67
CA PRO A 61 13.09 -5.07 -4.49
C PRO A 61 11.80 -4.95 -3.67
N GLN A 62 11.37 -3.71 -3.44
CA GLN A 62 10.00 -3.48 -3.01
C GLN A 62 9.18 -3.96 -4.19
N LEU A 63 8.36 -4.99 -3.99
CA LEU A 63 7.62 -5.59 -5.10
C LEU A 63 6.21 -5.05 -5.10
N GLU A 64 5.54 -5.08 -3.95
CA GLU A 64 4.10 -4.85 -3.90
C GLU A 64 3.69 -4.13 -2.62
N ALA A 65 2.64 -3.32 -2.74
CA ALA A 65 1.88 -2.83 -1.61
C ALA A 65 0.40 -3.16 -1.79
N ASP A 66 -0.23 -3.72 -0.77
CA ASP A 66 -1.66 -4.01 -0.74
C ASP A 66 -2.31 -3.46 0.53
N LEU A 67 -3.60 -3.10 0.44
CA LEU A 67 -4.43 -2.85 1.61
C LEU A 67 -4.89 -4.17 2.19
N MET A 68 -4.78 -4.30 3.50
CA MET A 68 -5.21 -5.47 4.26
C MET A 68 -6.20 -5.04 5.34
N LEU A 69 -7.28 -5.80 5.53
CA LEU A 69 -8.24 -5.61 6.63
C LEU A 69 -8.71 -6.96 7.14
N HIS A 70 -8.61 -7.19 8.45
CA HIS A 70 -9.11 -8.43 9.04
C HIS A 70 -10.61 -8.36 9.30
N SER A 71 -11.34 -9.48 9.11
CA SER A 71 -12.80 -9.50 9.25
C SER A 71 -13.33 -9.23 10.66
N THR A 72 -12.51 -9.40 11.70
CA THR A 72 -12.90 -9.13 13.10
C THR A 72 -12.93 -7.65 13.46
N ASP A 73 -12.31 -6.78 12.66
CA ASP A 73 -12.36 -5.33 12.86
C ASP A 73 -12.64 -4.64 11.51
N PRO A 74 -13.91 -4.49 11.12
CA PRO A 74 -14.28 -3.95 9.80
C PRO A 74 -14.16 -2.42 9.72
N ARG A 75 -13.66 -1.76 10.77
CA ARG A 75 -13.54 -0.30 10.77
C ARG A 75 -12.46 0.11 9.77
N PRO A 76 -12.68 1.17 8.97
CA PRO A 76 -11.68 1.64 8.00
C PRO A 76 -10.29 1.93 8.61
N CYS A 77 -10.24 2.35 9.88
CA CYS A 77 -9.00 2.62 10.60
C CYS A 77 -8.19 1.38 11.00
N ALA A 78 -8.81 0.20 10.96
CA ALA A 78 -8.16 -1.08 11.23
C ALA A 78 -7.51 -1.68 9.97
N ALA A 79 -7.75 -1.06 8.80
CA ALA A 79 -7.01 -1.40 7.60
C ALA A 79 -5.53 -1.05 7.80
N SER A 80 -4.68 -1.69 7.02
CA SER A 80 -3.28 -1.34 6.95
C SER A 80 -2.73 -1.51 5.54
N VAL A 81 -1.62 -0.83 5.26
CA VAL A 81 -0.86 -1.03 4.02
C VAL A 81 0.26 -1.99 4.32
N TYR A 82 0.24 -3.13 3.65
CA TYR A 82 1.27 -4.14 3.76
C TYR A 82 2.29 -3.96 2.64
N LEU A 83 3.51 -3.54 2.99
CA LEU A 83 4.60 -3.31 2.05
C LEU A 83 5.46 -4.57 1.96
N ARG A 84 5.38 -5.31 0.86
CA ARG A 84 6.11 -6.57 0.65
C ARG A 84 7.48 -6.28 0.04
N LEU A 85 8.50 -6.70 0.77
CA LEU A 85 9.90 -6.37 0.49
C LEU A 85 10.64 -7.51 -0.21
N ASP A 86 10.03 -8.68 -0.42
CA ASP A 86 10.62 -9.77 -1.19
C ASP A 86 9.56 -10.61 -1.91
N GLU A 87 9.99 -11.38 -2.91
CA GLU A 87 9.14 -12.21 -3.78
C GLU A 87 8.50 -13.41 -3.07
N HIS A 88 8.95 -13.69 -1.84
CA HIS A 88 8.46 -14.79 -1.02
C HIS A 88 7.52 -14.31 0.08
N ASN A 89 7.20 -13.01 0.14
CA ASN A 89 6.38 -12.39 1.17
C ASN A 89 6.89 -12.63 2.60
N ASN A 90 8.17 -12.97 2.76
CA ASN A 90 8.77 -13.28 4.07
C ASN A 90 9.20 -12.03 4.83
N ARG A 91 9.32 -10.91 4.12
CA ARG A 91 9.61 -9.60 4.70
C ARG A 91 8.55 -8.63 4.28
N ALA A 92 7.86 -8.08 5.26
CA ALA A 92 6.90 -7.03 5.02
C ALA A 92 6.91 -6.01 6.15
N VAL A 93 6.46 -4.80 5.82
CA VAL A 93 6.22 -3.73 6.76
C VAL A 93 4.73 -3.47 6.79
N ASP A 94 4.16 -3.49 7.98
CA ASP A 94 2.78 -3.13 8.22
C ASP A 94 2.69 -1.64 8.59
N LEU A 95 1.98 -0.87 7.78
CA LEU A 95 1.76 0.56 7.99
C LEU A 95 0.30 0.80 8.31
N ASP A 96 0.02 1.30 9.52
CA ASP A 96 -1.32 1.71 9.90
C ASP A 96 -1.80 2.90 9.05
N VAL A 97 -3.13 3.03 8.86
CA VAL A 97 -3.70 4.13 8.06
C VAL A 97 -3.22 5.52 8.55
N PRO A 98 -3.18 5.83 9.86
CA PRO A 98 -2.69 7.12 10.32
C PRO A 98 -1.22 7.39 9.93
N GLY A 99 -0.36 6.38 9.96
CA GLY A 99 1.02 6.47 9.51
C GLY A 99 1.12 6.71 8.00
N VAL A 100 0.29 6.04 7.21
CA VAL A 100 0.20 6.25 5.75
C VAL A 100 -0.29 7.67 5.44
N ASP A 101 -1.33 8.14 6.11
CA ASP A 101 -1.85 9.51 5.93
C ASP A 101 -0.76 10.56 6.21
N LYS A 102 0.01 10.35 7.28
CA LYS A 102 1.15 11.20 7.61
C LYS A 102 2.22 11.16 6.52
N LEU A 103 2.57 9.97 6.01
CA LEU A 103 3.54 9.82 4.92
C LEU A 103 3.09 10.54 3.65
N LEU A 104 1.82 10.39 3.26
CA LEU A 104 1.25 11.07 2.10
C LEU A 104 1.31 12.59 2.26
N ALA A 105 0.99 13.10 3.45
CA ALA A 105 1.12 14.53 3.74
C ALA A 105 2.57 15.03 3.60
N GLU A 106 3.58 14.26 4.04
CA GLU A 106 4.99 14.60 3.81
C GLU A 106 5.37 14.61 2.32
N LEU A 107 4.91 13.60 1.57
CA LEU A 107 5.19 13.49 0.13
C LEU A 107 4.59 14.67 -0.64
N ASP A 108 3.40 15.12 -0.28
CA ASP A 108 2.79 16.32 -0.87
C ASP A 108 3.61 17.58 -0.58
N ARG A 109 4.17 17.70 0.63
CA ARG A 109 5.09 18.81 0.97
C ARG A 109 6.36 18.76 0.12
N TYR A 110 6.95 17.59 -0.08
CA TYR A 110 8.14 17.43 -0.93
C TYR A 110 7.82 17.73 -2.40
N ARG A 111 6.68 17.28 -2.90
CA ARG A 111 6.20 17.59 -4.25
C ARG A 111 6.08 19.10 -4.47
N ALA A 112 5.50 19.83 -3.52
CA ALA A 112 5.42 21.30 -3.59
C ALA A 112 6.81 21.95 -3.66
N GLY A 113 7.78 21.46 -2.88
CA GLY A 113 9.17 21.92 -2.94
C GLY A 113 9.82 21.69 -4.30
N LEU A 114 9.58 20.53 -4.92
CA LEU A 114 10.09 20.20 -6.26
C LEU A 114 9.51 21.12 -7.35
N VAL A 115 8.23 21.46 -7.27
CA VAL A 115 7.58 22.41 -8.19
C VAL A 115 8.27 23.77 -8.10
N LEU A 116 8.45 24.30 -6.89
CA LEU A 116 9.13 25.58 -6.67
C LEU A 116 10.56 25.58 -7.21
N MET A 117 11.29 24.48 -7.02
CA MET A 117 12.65 24.34 -7.56
C MET A 117 12.65 24.41 -9.09
N ARG A 118 11.72 23.71 -9.76
CA ARG A 118 11.59 23.72 -11.22
C ARG A 118 11.26 25.12 -11.76
N GLU A 119 10.36 25.84 -11.10
CA GLU A 119 10.02 27.23 -11.47
C GLU A 119 11.23 28.16 -11.38
N ARG A 120 12.01 28.07 -10.28
CA ARG A 120 13.23 28.86 -10.11
C ARG A 120 14.28 28.55 -11.18
N LEU A 121 14.47 27.28 -11.51
CA LEU A 121 15.39 26.87 -12.57
C LEU A 121 14.95 27.40 -13.94
N ALA A 122 13.65 27.37 -14.24
CA ALA A 122 13.11 27.92 -15.47
C ALA A 122 13.33 29.45 -15.56
N ALA A 123 13.15 30.17 -14.45
CA ALA A 123 13.40 31.61 -14.40
C ALA A 123 14.88 31.96 -14.66
N ILE A 124 15.82 31.24 -14.03
CA ILE A 124 17.27 31.41 -14.24
C ILE A 124 17.63 31.14 -15.71
N HIS A 125 17.05 30.09 -16.30
CA HIS A 125 17.29 29.77 -17.71
C HIS A 125 16.79 30.89 -18.64
N ALA A 126 15.56 31.39 -18.40
CA ALA A 126 14.99 32.48 -19.18
C ALA A 126 15.82 33.77 -19.10
N GLU A 127 16.37 34.10 -17.92
CA GLU A 127 17.26 35.25 -17.77
C GLU A 127 18.56 35.08 -18.57
N ARG A 128 19.15 33.88 -18.55
CA ARG A 128 20.36 33.57 -19.33
C ARG A 128 20.14 33.70 -20.84
N THR A 129 18.99 33.28 -21.34
CA THR A 129 18.66 33.37 -22.77
C THR A 129 18.31 34.79 -23.25
N ARG A 130 18.06 35.74 -22.34
CA ARG A 130 17.76 37.14 -22.68
C ARG A 130 19.01 38.04 -22.75
N ARG A 131 20.14 37.57 -22.22
CA ARG A 131 21.44 38.25 -22.27
C ARG A 131 22.23 37.78 -23.48
#